data_AF-A0A966D201-F1
#
_entry.id   AF-A0A966D201-F1
#
_cell.length_a   1.000
_cell.length_b   1.000
_cell.length_c   1.000
_cell.angle_alpha   90.00
_cell.angle_beta   90.00
_cell.angle_gamma   90.00
#
_symmetry.space_group_name_H-M   'P 1'
#
loop_
_entity.id
_entity.type
_entity.pdbx_description
1 polymer ?
#
loop_
_entity_poly.entity_id
_entity_poly.type
_entity_poly.pdbx_seq_one_letter_code
_entity_poly.pdbx_strand_id
1 'polypeptide(L)'
;MQRAGADIKVYKKVFRNAGFYAQAGYTYWSLPFLDSWTISKSGKTNWRVGANYFFDKANILINGNISKYLQDDIAARGEIIHFFKNSSVGFYIQTLQYEGYSLNGGFFFTINLPPRNRNWKKRLNIYPAKRFSMEYVARPYPLRGIFYQTSPDENSSFNFFNKNLINNNLFL
;
A
#
# COMPACT_ATOMS: atom_id res chain seq x y z
N MET A 1 18.29 -8.53 -14.38
CA MET A 1 17.32 -9.44 -13.72
C MET A 1 15.92 -9.01 -14.12
N GLN A 2 15.15 -9.88 -14.78
CA GLN A 2 13.75 -9.57 -15.11
C GLN A 2 12.84 -10.19 -14.04
N ARG A 3 11.96 -9.39 -13.45
CA ARG A 3 10.95 -9.84 -12.49
C ARG A 3 9.59 -9.69 -13.13
N ALA A 4 8.83 -10.78 -13.18
CA ALA A 4 7.45 -10.79 -13.65
C ALA A 4 6.56 -11.22 -12.49
N GLY A 5 5.40 -10.61 -12.34
CA GLY A 5 4.46 -11.00 -11.30
C GLY A 5 3.05 -10.61 -11.67
N ALA A 6 2.10 -11.33 -11.08
CA ALA A 6 0.68 -11.04 -11.17
C ALA A 6 0.11 -10.88 -9.77
N ASP A 7 -0.82 -9.95 -9.59
CA ASP A 7 -1.57 -9.79 -8.36
C ASP A 7 -3.08 -9.67 -8.64
N ILE A 8 -3.85 -10.17 -7.68
CA ILE A 8 -5.31 -10.10 -7.65
C ILE A 8 -5.68 -9.31 -6.40
N LYS A 9 -6.55 -8.32 -6.57
CA LYS A 9 -7.08 -7.46 -5.49
C LYS A 9 -8.59 -7.52 -5.51
N VAL A 10 -9.19 -7.82 -4.37
CA VAL A 10 -10.63 -7.88 -4.17
C VAL A 10 -11.01 -6.99 -3.00
N TYR A 11 -12.08 -6.22 -3.16
CA TYR A 11 -12.66 -5.39 -2.12
C TYR A 11 -14.17 -5.65 -2.06
N LYS A 12 -14.70 -5.90 -0.87
CA LYS A 12 -16.13 -6.06 -0.63
C LYS A 12 -16.57 -5.16 0.51
N LYS A 13 -17.45 -4.22 0.19
CA LYS A 13 -18.15 -3.40 1.18
C LYS A 13 -19.18 -4.28 1.90
N VAL A 14 -19.16 -4.28 3.24
CA VAL A 14 -20.12 -5.07 4.06
C VAL A 14 -21.13 -4.15 4.72
N PHE A 15 -20.68 -2.98 5.19
CA PHE A 15 -21.54 -1.95 5.75
C PHE A 15 -21.32 -0.62 5.03
N ARG A 16 -22.17 0.39 5.29
CA ARG A 16 -21.98 1.75 4.73
C ARG A 16 -20.57 2.30 4.98
N ASN A 17 -20.01 1.96 6.14
CA ASN A 17 -18.78 2.50 6.69
C ASN A 17 -17.65 1.47 6.79
N ALA A 18 -17.87 0.22 6.37
CA ALA A 18 -16.90 -0.84 6.56
C ALA A 18 -16.78 -1.77 5.35
N GLY A 19 -15.57 -2.28 5.12
CA GLY A 19 -15.31 -3.25 4.07
C GLY A 19 -14.20 -4.22 4.43
N PHE A 20 -14.17 -5.33 3.70
CA PHE A 20 -13.10 -6.29 3.71
C PHE A 20 -12.35 -6.23 2.39
N TYR A 21 -11.07 -6.56 2.45
CA TYR A 21 -10.23 -6.66 1.28
C TYR A 21 -9.30 -7.85 1.37
N ALA A 22 -8.97 -8.36 0.19
CA ALA A 22 -7.99 -9.41 0.02
C ALA A 22 -7.12 -9.08 -1.18
N GLN A 23 -5.84 -9.39 -1.07
CA GLN A 23 -4.87 -9.31 -2.13
C GLN A 23 -4.03 -10.58 -2.11
N ALA A 24 -3.77 -11.15 -3.27
CA ALA A 24 -2.82 -12.25 -3.44
C ALA A 24 -1.95 -11.95 -4.65
N GLY A 25 -0.66 -12.25 -4.56
CA GLY A 25 0.29 -12.06 -5.65
C GLY A 25 1.24 -13.23 -5.79
N TYR A 26 1.70 -13.40 -7.01
CA TYR A 26 2.68 -14.40 -7.39
C TYR A 26 3.79 -13.72 -8.18
N THR A 27 5.03 -13.85 -7.68
CA THR A 27 6.20 -13.22 -8.28
C THR A 27 7.20 -14.28 -8.74
N TYR A 28 7.71 -14.05 -9.95
CA TYR A 28 8.67 -14.88 -10.64
C TYR A 28 9.91 -14.05 -11.04
N TRP A 29 11.08 -14.66 -11.09
CA TRP A 29 12.31 -14.01 -11.55
C TRP A 29 13.02 -14.85 -12.61
N SER A 30 13.46 -14.15 -13.66
CA SER A 30 14.13 -14.67 -14.84
C SER A 30 15.49 -13.97 -14.99
N LEU A 31 16.54 -14.76 -15.16
CA LEU A 31 17.87 -14.28 -15.54
C LEU A 31 18.11 -14.68 -17.00
N PRO A 32 18.04 -13.74 -17.95
CA PRO A 32 18.50 -14.01 -19.30
C PRO A 32 20.03 -14.07 -19.28
N PHE A 33 20.61 -15.23 -19.58
CA PHE A 33 22.00 -15.34 -20.01
C PHE A 33 22.04 -15.31 -21.54
N LEU A 34 23.17 -14.90 -22.12
CA LEU A 34 23.34 -14.82 -23.58
C LEU A 34 23.11 -16.17 -24.31
N ASP A 35 23.36 -17.31 -23.63
CA ASP A 35 23.23 -18.66 -24.20
C ASP A 35 22.23 -19.58 -23.48
N SER A 36 21.56 -19.13 -22.41
CA SER A 36 20.58 -19.97 -21.71
C SER A 36 19.58 -19.18 -20.88
N TRP A 37 18.34 -19.67 -20.84
CA TRP A 37 17.30 -19.06 -20.01
C TRP A 37 17.23 -19.78 -18.66
N THR A 38 17.85 -19.21 -17.63
CA THR A 38 17.74 -19.79 -16.28
C THR A 38 16.51 -19.23 -15.58
N ILE A 39 15.48 -20.07 -15.58
CA ILE A 39 14.21 -19.90 -14.90
C ILE A 39 14.40 -20.41 -13.45
N SER A 40 14.31 -19.52 -12.44
CA SER A 40 14.07 -19.89 -11.03
C SER A 40 13.08 -21.04 -10.90
N LYS A 41 13.42 -22.08 -10.12
CA LYS A 41 12.55 -23.24 -9.88
C LYS A 41 11.33 -22.97 -9.01
N SER A 42 11.28 -21.84 -8.29
CA SER A 42 10.23 -21.55 -7.31
C SER A 42 9.80 -20.09 -7.39
N GLY A 43 8.52 -19.87 -7.69
CA GLY A 43 7.88 -18.56 -7.59
C GLY A 43 7.46 -18.27 -6.16
N LYS A 44 7.49 -16.99 -5.79
CA LYS A 44 7.15 -16.53 -4.43
C LYS A 44 5.71 -16.05 -4.39
N THR A 45 4.96 -16.51 -3.40
CA THR A 45 3.58 -16.07 -3.14
C THR A 45 3.56 -15.02 -2.02
N ASN A 46 2.75 -13.99 -2.17
CA ASN A 46 2.39 -13.08 -1.08
C ASN A 46 0.87 -12.94 -1.02
N TRP A 47 0.35 -12.68 0.17
CA TRP A 47 -1.08 -12.39 0.32
C TRP A 47 -1.32 -11.42 1.47
N ARG A 48 -2.44 -10.73 1.43
CA ARG A 48 -2.88 -9.77 2.43
C ARG A 48 -4.38 -9.85 2.54
N VAL A 49 -4.90 -9.96 3.75
CA VAL A 49 -6.33 -9.88 4.03
C VAL A 49 -6.53 -8.87 5.14
N GLY A 50 -7.53 -8.00 4.99
CA GLY A 50 -7.79 -6.97 5.97
C GLY A 50 -9.21 -6.46 5.94
N ALA A 51 -9.49 -5.61 6.92
CA ALA A 51 -10.74 -4.92 7.07
C ALA A 51 -10.48 -3.44 7.34
N ASN A 52 -11.43 -2.61 6.95
CA ASN A 52 -11.39 -1.19 7.25
C ASN A 52 -12.76 -0.69 7.73
N TYR A 53 -12.72 0.29 8.63
CA TYR A 53 -13.89 0.93 9.20
C TYR A 53 -13.69 2.44 9.24
N PHE A 54 -14.64 3.19 8.69
CA PHE A 54 -14.59 4.64 8.54
C PHE A 54 -15.62 5.33 9.44
N PHE A 55 -15.14 6.17 10.35
CA PHE A 55 -15.96 7.00 11.24
C PHE A 55 -16.26 8.35 10.57
N ASP A 56 -17.44 8.47 9.95
CA ASP A 56 -17.84 9.69 9.22
C ASP A 56 -17.76 10.96 10.08
N LYS A 57 -18.25 10.89 11.33
CA LYS A 57 -18.30 12.07 12.23
C LYS A 57 -16.93 12.61 12.61
N ALA A 58 -15.92 11.73 12.66
CA ALA A 58 -14.59 12.07 13.11
C ALA A 58 -13.58 12.16 11.96
N ASN A 59 -13.97 11.81 10.72
CA ASN A 59 -13.06 11.66 9.58
C ASN A 59 -11.86 10.74 9.88
N ILE A 60 -12.10 9.66 10.62
CA ILE A 60 -11.08 8.67 10.99
C ILE A 60 -11.32 7.35 10.28
N LEU A 61 -10.29 6.76 9.70
CA LEU A 61 -10.28 5.40 9.18
C LEU A 61 -9.42 4.52 10.09
N ILE A 62 -10.00 3.42 10.53
CA ILE A 62 -9.26 2.33 11.17
C ILE A 62 -9.09 1.22 10.15
N ASN A 63 -7.87 0.71 9.99
CA ASN A 63 -7.53 -0.38 9.11
C ASN A 63 -6.79 -1.46 9.89
N GLY A 64 -7.17 -2.71 9.70
CA GLY A 64 -6.44 -3.87 10.23
C GLY A 64 -6.19 -4.88 9.13
N ASN A 65 -4.98 -5.40 9.04
CA ASN A 65 -4.66 -6.46 8.09
C ASN A 65 -3.65 -7.47 8.62
N ILE A 66 -3.68 -8.64 8.00
CA ILE A 66 -2.69 -9.69 8.14
C ILE A 66 -2.11 -9.93 6.75
N SER A 67 -0.79 -9.91 6.64
CA SER A 67 -0.05 -10.04 5.39
C SER A 67 1.02 -11.11 5.51
N LYS A 68 1.17 -11.94 4.48
CA LYS A 68 2.34 -12.79 4.26
C LYS A 68 3.23 -12.14 3.20
N TYR A 69 4.48 -11.89 3.55
CA TYR A 69 5.48 -11.25 2.68
C TYR A 69 6.26 -12.26 1.83
N LEU A 70 7.08 -11.77 0.88
CA LEU A 70 7.88 -12.59 -0.06
C LEU A 70 8.96 -13.48 0.59
N GLN A 71 9.20 -13.33 1.89
CA GLN A 71 10.11 -14.17 2.68
C GLN A 71 9.34 -15.13 3.60
N ASP A 72 8.05 -15.32 3.31
CA ASP A 72 7.12 -16.16 4.09
C ASP A 72 6.84 -15.67 5.51
N ASP A 73 7.38 -14.51 5.91
CA ASP A 73 7.06 -13.85 7.17
C ASP A 73 5.61 -13.35 7.19
N ILE A 74 4.88 -13.71 8.24
CA ILE A 74 3.53 -13.21 8.52
C ILE A 74 3.63 -11.95 9.39
N ALA A 75 2.81 -10.96 9.08
CA ALA A 75 2.71 -9.72 9.83
C ALA A 75 1.26 -9.31 10.03
N ALA A 76 0.94 -8.80 11.22
CA ALA A 76 -0.30 -8.07 11.45
C ALA A 76 0.01 -6.59 11.48
N ARG A 77 -0.78 -5.77 10.78
CA ARG A 77 -0.66 -4.31 10.76
C ARG A 77 -2.00 -3.69 11.10
N GLY A 78 -1.99 -2.81 12.09
CA GLY A 78 -3.10 -1.94 12.45
C GLY A 78 -2.75 -0.49 12.12
N GLU A 79 -3.70 0.25 11.57
CA GLU A 79 -3.54 1.66 11.19
C GLU A 79 -4.74 2.47 11.65
N ILE A 80 -4.48 3.72 12.05
CA ILE A 80 -5.48 4.73 12.32
C ILE A 80 -5.09 5.96 11.51
N ILE A 81 -5.99 6.45 10.67
CA ILE A 81 -5.75 7.57 9.75
C ILE A 81 -6.81 8.64 10.00
N HIS A 82 -6.38 9.85 10.30
CA HIS A 82 -7.24 11.02 10.36
C HIS A 82 -7.13 11.82 9.05
N PHE A 83 -8.27 12.13 8.45
CA PHE A 83 -8.34 12.89 7.20
C PHE A 83 -8.70 14.35 7.48
N PHE A 84 -7.85 15.23 6.99
CA PHE A 84 -8.10 16.66 6.88
C PHE A 84 -8.45 17.01 5.43
N LYS A 85 -8.90 18.24 5.21
CA LYS A 85 -9.30 18.72 3.87
C LYS A 85 -8.22 18.53 2.80
N ASN A 86 -6.97 18.86 3.14
CA ASN A 86 -5.83 18.84 2.19
C ASN A 86 -4.70 17.90 2.63
N SER A 87 -4.87 17.16 3.71
CA SER A 87 -3.83 16.28 4.24
C SER A 87 -4.44 15.10 4.98
N SER A 88 -3.63 14.07 5.22
CA SER A 88 -3.98 12.94 6.07
C SER A 88 -2.79 12.60 6.93
N VAL A 89 -3.03 12.28 8.20
CA VAL A 89 -2.01 11.79 9.13
C VAL A 89 -2.45 10.43 9.63
N GLY A 90 -1.56 9.46 9.60
CA GLY A 90 -1.83 8.11 10.06
C GLY A 90 -0.73 7.58 10.94
N PHE A 91 -1.12 6.73 11.89
CA PHE A 91 -0.22 5.96 12.73
C PHE A 91 -0.45 4.49 12.43
N TYR A 92 0.62 3.72 12.46
CA TYR A 92 0.52 2.28 12.33
C TYR A 92 1.38 1.56 13.36
N ILE A 93 0.92 0.37 13.70
CA ILE A 93 1.65 -0.62 14.48
C ILE A 93 1.66 -1.90 13.65
N GLN A 94 2.83 -2.51 13.53
CA GLN A 94 3.03 -3.74 12.78
C GLN A 94 3.82 -4.73 13.62
N THR A 95 3.32 -5.96 13.70
CA THR A 95 4.04 -7.10 14.24
C THR A 95 4.60 -7.93 13.10
N LEU A 96 5.76 -8.56 13.31
CA LEU A 96 6.32 -9.55 12.40
C LEU A 96 6.63 -10.82 13.18
N GLN A 97 6.35 -11.96 12.55
CA GLN A 97 6.63 -13.30 13.07
C GLN A 97 8.15 -13.63 13.03
N TYR A 98 9.02 -12.66 13.26
CA TYR A 98 10.47 -12.82 13.20
C TYR A 98 11.12 -12.35 14.51
N GLU A 99 12.06 -13.15 15.02
CA GLU A 99 12.72 -12.89 16.29
C GLU A 99 13.51 -11.57 16.27
N GLY A 100 13.40 -10.81 17.35
CA GLY A 100 14.02 -9.47 17.49
C GLY A 100 13.24 -8.31 16.85
N TYR A 101 12.17 -8.61 16.12
CA TYR A 101 11.39 -7.64 15.34
C TYR A 101 9.88 -7.73 15.59
N SER A 102 9.51 -8.21 16.77
CA SER A 102 8.13 -8.56 17.16
C SER A 102 7.15 -7.39 17.10
N LEU A 103 7.62 -6.16 17.35
CA LEU A 103 6.79 -4.96 17.29
C LEU A 103 7.54 -3.79 16.66
N ASN A 104 6.89 -3.16 15.69
CA ASN A 104 7.33 -1.94 15.05
C ASN A 104 6.14 -1.00 14.88
N GLY A 105 6.44 0.27 14.76
CA GLY A 105 5.44 1.29 14.58
C GLY A 105 6.01 2.47 13.85
N GLY A 106 5.11 3.34 13.43
CA GLY A 106 5.47 4.50 12.68
C GLY A 106 4.29 5.39 12.46
N PHE A 107 4.55 6.47 11.77
CA PHE A 107 3.51 7.37 11.31
C PHE A 107 3.78 7.72 9.86
N PHE A 108 2.72 8.06 9.15
CA PHE A 108 2.81 8.57 7.81
C PHE A 108 1.90 9.78 7.68
N PHE A 109 2.27 10.67 6.77
CA PHE A 109 1.39 11.76 6.39
C PHE A 109 1.42 11.93 4.88
N THR A 110 0.31 12.41 4.36
CA THR A 110 0.22 12.85 2.97
C THR A 110 -0.38 14.24 2.91
N ILE A 111 0.18 15.07 2.04
CA ILE A 111 -0.29 16.42 1.77
C ILE A 111 -0.62 16.50 0.28
N ASN A 112 -1.80 17.03 -0.03
CA ASN A 112 -2.18 17.37 -1.40
C ASN A 112 -1.43 18.65 -1.79
N LEU A 113 -0.64 18.57 -2.86
CA LEU A 113 0.02 19.74 -3.42
C LEU A 113 -1.04 20.55 -4.19
N PRO A 114 -0.98 21.90 -4.12
CA PRO A 114 -1.99 22.74 -4.75
C PRO A 114 -2.11 22.42 -6.25
N PRO A 115 -3.34 22.27 -6.77
CA PRO A 115 -3.55 21.87 -8.15
C PRO A 115 -3.03 22.97 -9.07
N ARG A 116 -2.02 22.63 -9.89
CA ARG A 116 -1.59 23.48 -10.99
C ARG A 116 -2.34 23.10 -12.25
N ASN A 117 -2.95 24.08 -12.91
CA ASN A 117 -3.66 23.87 -14.16
C ASN A 117 -2.74 23.26 -15.21
N ARG A 118 -3.20 22.16 -15.82
CA ARG A 118 -2.45 21.44 -16.85
C ARG A 118 -2.59 22.20 -18.16
N ASN A 119 -1.58 22.98 -18.52
CA ASN A 119 -1.52 23.68 -19.79
C ASN A 119 -1.16 22.70 -20.91
N TRP A 120 -2.16 22.11 -21.55
CA TRP A 120 -1.99 21.18 -22.68
C TRP A 120 -1.39 21.81 -23.95
N LYS A 121 -1.20 23.13 -23.98
CA LYS A 121 -0.68 23.87 -25.15
C LYS A 121 0.86 23.94 -25.24
N LYS A 122 1.61 23.44 -24.25
CA LYS A 122 3.09 23.46 -24.28
C LYS A 122 3.64 22.11 -24.77
N ARG A 123 4.67 22.16 -25.64
CA ARG A 123 5.40 20.98 -26.14
C ARG A 123 6.06 20.15 -25.03
N LEU A 124 6.47 20.77 -23.93
CA LEU A 124 7.01 20.12 -22.74
C LEU A 124 6.21 20.56 -21.52
N ASN A 125 5.84 19.59 -20.68
CA ASN A 125 4.88 19.77 -19.62
C ASN A 125 5.40 19.12 -18.33
N ILE A 126 6.14 19.89 -17.54
CA ILE A 126 6.68 19.46 -16.23
C ILE A 126 5.66 19.84 -15.17
N TYR A 127 5.16 18.83 -14.45
CA TYR A 127 4.25 19.03 -13.33
C TYR A 127 4.84 18.37 -12.09
N PRO A 128 4.80 19.04 -10.92
CA PRO A 128 5.11 18.35 -9.67
C PRO A 128 4.07 17.25 -9.42
N ALA A 129 4.42 16.31 -8.54
CA ALA A 129 3.46 15.32 -8.06
C ALA A 129 2.19 16.03 -7.54
N LYS A 130 1.03 15.39 -7.66
CA LYS A 130 -0.23 15.94 -7.10
C LYS A 130 -0.24 15.87 -5.56
N ARG A 131 0.61 15.02 -4.99
CA ARG A 131 0.66 14.72 -3.56
C ARG A 131 2.09 14.44 -3.15
N PHE A 132 2.41 14.79 -1.91
CA PHE A 132 3.63 14.40 -1.25
C PHE A 132 3.26 13.52 -0.07
N SER A 133 3.89 12.34 0.05
CA SER A 133 3.75 11.47 1.21
C SER A 133 5.10 11.21 1.85
N MET A 134 5.06 10.92 3.14
CA MET A 134 6.22 10.50 3.90
C MET A 134 5.77 9.48 4.94
N GLU A 135 6.57 8.44 5.12
CA GLU A 135 6.40 7.42 6.16
C GLU A 135 7.66 7.38 7.01
N TYR A 136 7.47 7.52 8.31
CA TYR A 136 8.50 7.32 9.31
C TYR A 136 8.33 5.93 9.92
N VAL A 137 9.39 5.13 9.85
CA VAL A 137 9.45 3.77 10.39
C VAL A 137 10.43 3.77 11.57
N ALA A 138 9.96 3.44 12.77
CA ALA A 138 10.81 3.49 13.97
C ALA A 138 11.97 2.48 13.91
N ARG A 139 11.73 1.30 13.34
CA ARG A 139 12.77 0.28 13.11
C ARG A 139 12.73 -0.21 11.65
N PRO A 140 13.59 0.29 10.75
CA PRO A 140 13.55 -0.13 9.36
C PRO A 140 13.95 -1.61 9.22
N TYR A 141 13.25 -2.33 8.34
CA TYR A 141 13.58 -3.71 7.96
C TYR A 141 14.46 -3.70 6.71
N PRO A 142 15.80 -3.89 6.81
CA PRO A 142 16.69 -3.69 5.67
C PRO A 142 16.49 -4.69 4.54
N LEU A 143 15.98 -5.90 4.83
CA LEU A 143 15.83 -6.98 3.86
C LEU A 143 14.46 -7.68 3.91
N ARG A 144 13.54 -7.27 4.79
CA ARG A 144 12.31 -8.01 5.12
C ARG A 144 11.07 -7.10 5.09
N GLY A 145 9.87 -7.69 5.12
CA GLY A 145 8.61 -6.91 5.10
C GLY A 145 8.27 -6.31 3.72
N ILE A 146 8.92 -6.78 2.66
CA ILE A 146 8.70 -6.30 1.30
C ILE A 146 7.47 -7.02 0.71
N PHE A 147 6.45 -6.23 0.39
CA PHE A 147 5.30 -6.68 -0.38
C PHE A 147 5.52 -6.36 -1.87
N TYR A 148 5.28 -7.31 -2.77
CA TYR A 148 5.32 -7.03 -4.20
C TYR A 148 4.15 -6.13 -4.58
N GLN A 149 4.44 -4.98 -5.19
CA GLN A 149 3.46 -4.07 -5.77
C GLN A 149 3.69 -4.00 -7.28
N THR A 150 2.64 -4.28 -8.06
CA THR A 150 2.62 -4.15 -9.52
C THR A 150 2.26 -2.73 -9.98
N SER A 151 1.64 -1.94 -9.09
CA SER A 151 1.17 -0.59 -9.38
C SER A 151 2.14 0.46 -8.83
N PRO A 152 2.72 1.33 -9.68
CA PRO A 152 3.66 2.37 -9.26
C PRO A 152 3.04 3.51 -8.43
N ASP A 153 1.71 3.56 -8.26
CA ASP A 153 0.97 4.64 -7.58
C ASP A 153 0.38 4.21 -6.21
N GLU A 154 0.76 3.03 -5.68
CA GLU A 154 0.31 2.53 -4.38
C GLU A 154 1.18 3.05 -3.23
N ASN A 155 0.88 4.28 -2.82
CA ASN A 155 1.50 4.97 -1.70
C ASN A 155 0.96 4.42 -0.35
N SER A 156 1.76 4.40 0.72
CA SER A 156 1.35 3.84 2.03
C SER A 156 0.16 4.56 2.66
N SER A 157 -0.02 5.85 2.39
CA SER A 157 -1.25 6.59 2.79
C SER A 157 -2.45 6.32 1.89
N PHE A 158 -2.23 5.87 0.66
CA PHE A 158 -3.23 5.62 -0.38
C PHE A 158 -3.20 4.15 -0.81
N ASN A 159 -3.51 3.26 0.11
CA ASN A 159 -3.81 1.87 -0.24
C ASN A 159 -5.05 1.84 -1.15
N PHE A 160 -5.04 1.07 -2.25
CA PHE A 160 -6.15 0.98 -3.22
C PHE A 160 -7.52 0.78 -2.53
N PHE A 161 -7.53 0.04 -1.43
CA PHE A 161 -8.71 -0.25 -0.61
C PHE A 161 -9.26 0.96 0.15
N ASN A 162 -8.40 1.92 0.54
CA ASN A 162 -8.82 3.16 1.20
C ASN A 162 -9.44 4.12 0.18
N LYS A 163 -8.97 4.11 -1.09
CA LYS A 163 -9.50 4.94 -2.19
C LYS A 163 -10.98 4.65 -2.46
N ASN A 164 -11.40 3.38 -2.44
CA ASN A 164 -12.80 2.99 -2.68
C ASN A 164 -13.75 3.44 -1.56
N LEU A 165 -13.26 3.58 -0.33
CA LEU A 165 -14.05 4.12 0.78
C LEU A 165 -14.17 5.64 0.70
N ILE A 166 -13.06 6.34 0.47
CA ILE A 166 -13.03 7.82 0.44
C ILE A 166 -13.86 8.37 -0.73
N ASN A 167 -13.80 7.73 -1.91
CA ASN A 167 -14.57 8.17 -3.07
C ASN A 167 -16.09 8.00 -2.91
N ASN A 168 -16.57 7.20 -1.95
CA ASN A 168 -18.01 7.06 -1.68
C ASN A 168 -18.59 8.20 -0.83
N ASN A 169 -17.76 9.05 -0.22
CA ASN A 169 -18.17 10.12 0.70
C ASN A 169 -17.83 11.55 0.22
N LEU A 170 -17.36 11.72 -1.03
CA LEU A 170 -16.96 13.03 -1.58
C LEU A 170 -17.74 13.44 -2.84
N PHE A 171 -18.90 12.84 -3.08
CA PHE A 171 -19.86 13.29 -4.10
C PHE A 171 -21.22 13.57 -3.47
N LEU A 172 -21.28 14.60 -2.63
CA LEU A 172 -22.47 15.42 -2.38
C LEU A 172 -22.01 16.85 -2.12
#